data_AF-A0A397NL64-F1
#
_entry.id   AF-A0A397NL64-F1
#
_cell.length_a   1.000
_cell.length_b   1.000
_cell.length_c   1.000
_cell.angle_alpha   90.00
_cell.angle_beta   90.00
_cell.angle_gamma   90.00
#
_symmetry.space_group_name_H-M   'P 1'
#
loop_
_entity.id
_entity.type
_entity.pdbx_description
1 polymer ?
#
loop_
_entity_poly.entity_id
_entity_poly.type
_entity_poly.pdbx_seq_one_letter_code
_entity_poly.pdbx_strand_id
1 'polypeptide(L)' 'MAAAFFLAPPVLMGMTAAAAAIAAIYVTTRPVVTEQGVYARRLVGTMLAALALILGIFCVALLSWDGAG' A
#
# COMPACT_ATOMS: atom_id res chain seq x y z
N MET A 1 -6.06 26.22 1.01
CA MET A 1 -5.41 25.79 -0.25
C MET A 1 -4.61 24.49 -0.09
N ALA A 2 -3.87 24.27 1.02
CA ALA A 2 -3.14 23.02 1.26
C ALA A 2 -4.00 21.75 1.40
N ALA A 3 -5.18 21.85 2.04
CA ALA A 3 -6.06 20.69 2.26
C ALA A 3 -6.55 20.01 0.96
N ALA A 4 -6.74 20.78 -0.11
CA ALA A 4 -7.13 20.25 -1.42
C ALA A 4 -6.02 19.42 -2.07
N PHE A 5 -4.75 19.76 -1.79
CA PHE A 5 -3.59 19.04 -2.31
C PHE A 5 -3.42 17.68 -1.63
N PHE A 6 -3.69 17.59 -0.32
CA PHE A 6 -3.69 16.30 0.40
C PHE A 6 -4.83 15.37 -0.02
N LEU A 7 -5.93 15.92 -0.53
CA LEU A 7 -7.06 15.18 -1.09
C LEU A 7 -6.88 14.85 -2.58
N ALA A 8 -5.77 15.24 -3.19
CA ALA A 8 -5.50 14.88 -4.58
C ALA A 8 -5.44 13.35 -4.72
N PRO A 9 -6.11 12.77 -5.73
CA PRO A 9 -6.14 11.32 -5.95
C PRO A 9 -4.76 10.62 -5.88
N PRO A 10 -3.69 11.11 -6.54
CA PRO A 10 -2.39 10.45 -6.48
C PRO A 10 -1.77 10.49 -5.08
N VAL A 11 -2.01 11.55 -4.31
CA VAL A 11 -1.50 11.67 -2.93
C VAL A 11 -2.18 10.64 -2.02
N LEU A 12 -3.50 10.51 -2.10
CA LEU A 12 -4.25 9.50 -1.33
C LEU A 12 -3.86 8.08 -1.71
N MET A 13 -3.67 7.80 -3.00
CA MET A 13 -3.21 6.49 -3.48
C MET A 13 -1.78 6.19 -3.03
N GLY A 14 -0.87 7.17 -3.08
CA GLY A 14 0.49 7.03 -2.58
C GLY A 14 0.55 6.78 -1.07
N MET A 15 -0.23 7.52 -0.28
CA MET A 15 -0.29 7.32 1.17
C MET A 15 -0.88 5.96 1.55
N THR A 16 -1.94 5.53 0.87
CA THR A 16 -2.55 4.21 1.11
C THR A 16 -1.63 3.06 0.68
N ALA A 17 -0.91 3.21 -0.44
CA ALA A 17 0.12 2.27 -0.86
C ALA A 17 1.25 2.15 0.17
N ALA A 18 1.75 3.28 0.68
CA ALA A 18 2.79 3.29 1.71
C ALA A 18 2.31 2.66 3.03
N ALA A 19 1.09 2.97 3.48
CA ALA A 19 0.50 2.37 4.66
C ALA A 19 0.33 0.84 4.51
N ALA A 20 -0.12 0.38 3.33
CA ALA A 20 -0.25 -1.04 3.03
C ALA A 20 1.11 -1.75 3.00
N ALA A 21 2.15 -1.11 2.46
CA ALA A 21 3.51 -1.66 2.46
C ALA A 21 4.07 -1.81 3.89
N ILE A 22 3.90 -0.78 4.74
CA ILE A 22 4.32 -0.83 6.14
C ILE A 22 3.55 -1.93 6.89
N ALA A 23 2.24 -2.03 6.68
CA ALA A 23 1.42 -3.07 7.28
C ALA A 23 1.83 -4.47 6.80
N ALA A 24 2.17 -4.64 5.51
CA ALA A 24 2.68 -5.88 4.98
C ALA A 24 3.99 -6.30 5.67
N ILE A 25 4.95 -5.38 5.81
CA ILE A 25 6.22 -5.63 6.51
C ILE A 25 5.95 -5.99 7.97
N TYR A 26 5.11 -5.23 8.66
CA TYR A 26 4.76 -5.50 10.05
C TYR A 26 4.11 -6.88 10.24
N VAL A 27 3.10 -7.21 9.42
CA VAL A 27 2.43 -8.51 9.45
C VAL A 27 3.39 -9.64 9.11
N THR A 28 4.29 -9.43 8.15
CA THR A 28 5.25 -10.46 7.74
C THR A 28 6.47 -10.57 8.64
N THR A 29 6.70 -9.66 9.57
CA THR A 29 7.82 -9.73 10.55
C THR A 29 7.36 -10.16 11.94
N ARG A 30 6.07 -10.03 12.26
CA ARG A 30 5.54 -10.41 13.58
C ARG A 30 5.75 -11.91 13.88
N PRO A 31 6.19 -12.28 15.08
CA PRO A 31 6.31 -13.68 15.49
C PRO A 31 4.92 -14.32 15.60
N VAL A 32 4.82 -15.58 15.18
CA VAL A 32 3.58 -16.36 15.25
C VAL A 32 3.91 -17.78 15.67
N VAL A 33 3.20 -18.28 16.68
CA VAL A 33 3.48 -19.57 17.33
C VAL A 33 2.45 -20.65 16.94
N THR A 34 1.34 -20.27 16.32
CA THR A 34 0.25 -21.17 15.92
C THR A 34 0.26 -21.41 14.41
N GLU A 35 -0.08 -22.63 13.99
CA GLU A 35 -0.16 -22.99 12.56
C GLU A 35 -1.16 -22.11 11.79
N GLN A 36 -2.37 -21.92 12.35
CA GLN A 36 -3.38 -21.02 11.78
C GLN A 36 -2.85 -19.58 11.60
N GLY A 37 -2.06 -19.10 12.55
CA GLY A 37 -1.48 -17.77 12.46
C GLY A 37 -0.41 -17.66 11.36
N VAL A 38 0.34 -18.73 11.08
CA VAL A 38 1.31 -18.74 9.98
C VAL A 38 0.60 -18.59 8.64
N TYR A 39 -0.51 -19.31 8.43
CA TYR A 39 -1.34 -19.17 7.24
C TYR A 39 -1.92 -17.76 7.11
N ALA A 40 -2.51 -17.23 8.19
CA ALA A 40 -3.06 -15.89 8.20
C ALA A 40 -1.99 -14.83 7.90
N ARG A 41 -0.78 -14.96 8.48
CA ARG A 41 0.35 -14.07 8.21
C ARG A 41 0.75 -14.07 6.74
N ARG A 42 0.83 -15.25 6.12
CA ARG A 42 1.18 -15.36 4.69
C ARG A 42 0.11 -14.72 3.83
N LEU A 43 -1.15 -15.06 4.03
CA LEU A 43 -2.27 -14.58 3.22
C LEU A 43 -2.47 -13.06 3.37
N VAL A 44 -2.52 -12.56 4.60
CA VAL A 44 -2.68 -11.12 4.85
C VAL A 44 -1.44 -10.35 4.38
N GLY A 45 -0.24 -10.90 4.60
CA GLY A 45 1.00 -10.30 4.12
C GLY A 45 1.04 -10.17 2.60
N THR A 46 0.69 -11.22 1.86
CA THR A 46 0.67 -11.18 0.39
C THR A 46 -0.44 -10.28 -0.15
N MET A 47 -1.63 -10.26 0.46
CA MET A 47 -2.71 -9.36 0.07
C MET A 47 -2.34 -7.88 0.28
N LEU A 48 -1.72 -7.55 1.42
CA LEU A 48 -1.26 -6.18 1.69
C LEU A 48 -0.12 -5.77 0.75
N ALA A 49 0.81 -6.67 0.45
CA ALA A 49 1.88 -6.41 -0.51
C ALA A 49 1.33 -6.18 -1.92
N ALA A 50 0.38 -7.01 -2.37
CA ALA A 50 -0.29 -6.84 -3.66
C ALA A 50 -1.05 -5.51 -3.74
N LEU A 51 -1.77 -5.15 -2.67
CA LEU A 51 -2.46 -3.86 -2.58
C LEU A 51 -1.49 -2.68 -2.72
N ALA A 52 -0.36 -2.72 -2.00
CA ALA A 52 0.67 -1.69 -2.07
C ALA A 52 1.25 -1.55 -3.48
N LEU A 53 1.54 -2.68 -4.15
CA LEU A 53 2.04 -2.67 -5.52
C LEU A 53 1.03 -2.11 -6.51
N ILE A 54 -0.23 -2.55 -6.45
CA ILE A 54 -1.29 -2.08 -7.36
C ILE A 54 -1.46 -0.57 -7.21
N LEU A 55 -1.66 -0.09 -5.99
CA LEU A 55 -1.85 1.34 -5.72
C LEU A 55 -0.62 2.16 -6.07
N GLY A 56 0.59 1.64 -5.80
CA GLY A 56 1.85 2.28 -6.17
C GLY A 56 2.01 2.43 -7.69
N ILE A 57 1.71 1.38 -8.45
CA ILE A 57 1.78 1.40 -9.92
C ILE A 57 0.78 2.42 -10.48
N PHE A 58 -0.47 2.42 -10.00
CA PHE A 58 -1.46 3.40 -10.46
C PHE A 58 -1.11 4.83 -10.05
N CYS A 59 -0.54 5.04 -8.86
CA CYS A 59 -0.04 6.34 -8.44
C CYS A 59 1.04 6.87 -9.40
N VAL A 60 2.03 6.04 -9.75
CA VAL A 60 3.07 6.40 -10.72
C VAL A 60 2.47 6.67 -12.11
N ALA A 61 1.49 5.87 -12.54
CA ALA A 61 0.81 6.09 -13.82
C ALA A 61 0.03 7.40 -13.87
N LEU A 62 -0.63 7.80 -12.77
CA LEU A 62 -1.32 9.09 -12.70
C LEU A 62 -0.34 10.27 -12.71
N LEU A 63 0.77 10.17 -11.97
CA LEU A 63 1.80 11.20 -11.95
C LEU A 63 2.50 11.35 -13.31
N SER A 64 2.65 10.26 -14.08
CA SER A 64 3.26 10.32 -15.41
C SER A 64 2.37 11.02 -16.45
N TRP A 65 1.05 11.00 -16.24
CA TRP A 65 0.10 11.75 -17.08
C TRP A 65 -0.03 13.21 -16.66
N ASP A 66 0.10 13.52 -15.38
CA ASP A 66 0.08 14.89 -14.86
C ASP A 66 1.30 15.71 -15.35
N GLY A 67 2.46 15.05 -15.53
CA GLY A 67 3.64 15.68 -16.14
C GLY A 67 3.61 15.80 -17.67
N ALA A 68 2.56 15.29 -18.32
CA ALA A 68 2.39 15.30 -19.78
C ALA A 68 1.35 16.33 -20.28
N GLY A 69 0.83 17.18 -19.38
CA GLY A 69 -0.16 18.24 -19.66
C GLY A 69 0.38 19.64 -19.42
#